data_AF-A0ABD3Q0Y5-F1
#
_entry.id   AF-A0ABD3Q0Y5-F1
#
_cell.length_a   1.000
_cell.length_b   1.000
_cell.length_c   1.000
_cell.angle_alpha   90.00
_cell.angle_beta   90.00
_cell.angle_gamma   90.00
#
_symmetry.space_group_name_H-M   'P 1'
#
loop_
_entity.id
_entity.type
_entity.pdbx_description
1 polymer ?
#
loop_
_entity_poly.entity_id
_entity_poly.type
_entity_poly.pdbx_seq_one_letter_code
_entity_poly.pdbx_strand_id
1 'polypeptide(L)'
;MSSAGTEMSPLVGRRVVEERDASRGSPEEELVHAAPSSSNEQRRKNTTRTLFLHAACVLAGYLLNSPYSPMTNLRRGGEGAECEDDGVPSSSSFVSPRKSSESPYASVQALSFQIYTGGAPAFTTDDTTGKLKHNPECVGLHSYGLSGDSEEVQCYVGLEDAKEGIDRRLSIMADAVEKAYDVSNKDSSVLKIFIAPEFYFRGVNGAFEFNVEELEEEEGRCSDICQILVGLESIAADKRFEDWLFLFGTVIASEALPAEDPFDYQFYNFAPLYRGYDPASSKGVGKNFIVPKRYVSNIDFLSPIRNSPNKSMVMELLDDYQENLDEVVENPASYTTYGYDMWAEYKGELTSYGYNMIEYGWFFMDGISFSVEICLDHLMHRALRTYLADVATGSKTLIPSSANDAVEWVGIPKGQAQISLVSSAGMDVIVSSLVLADGGHIFLQDGMDGNIPPSSSYGQDECSPNEFEFFGGSQSLASVVMMTATDVTFRYEMDMNFIEYDLYEDKGPNNWKRMLNGVFSRTAYHPKLTVYNPVNITR
;
A
#
# COMPACT_ATOMS: atom_id res chain seq x y z
N MET A 1 -34.53 40.64 20.39
CA MET A 1 -33.46 40.07 21.24
C MET A 1 -33.99 38.74 21.77
N SER A 2 -33.15 37.68 21.78
CA SER A 2 -33.46 36.24 22.00
C SER A 2 -34.21 35.57 20.83
N SER A 3 -33.54 34.79 19.98
CA SER A 3 -33.17 33.36 20.10
C SER A 3 -34.21 32.45 19.43
N ALA A 4 -33.90 32.02 18.22
CA ALA A 4 -34.44 30.83 17.54
C ALA A 4 -33.18 30.09 17.04
N GLY A 5 -32.91 28.82 17.35
CA GLY A 5 -33.81 27.72 17.65
C GLY A 5 -34.06 26.94 16.36
N THR A 6 -33.05 26.23 15.86
CA THR A 6 -33.18 25.37 14.69
C THR A 6 -32.78 23.94 15.06
N GLU A 7 -33.73 23.05 14.78
CA GLU A 7 -33.81 21.64 15.10
C GLU A 7 -32.75 20.81 14.35
N MET A 8 -32.12 19.87 15.06
CA MET A 8 -31.43 18.74 14.44
C MET A 8 -32.42 17.58 14.27
N SER A 9 -32.49 17.06 13.03
CA SER A 9 -33.25 15.86 12.67
C SER A 9 -32.52 14.58 13.09
N PRO A 10 -33.22 13.53 13.55
CA PRO A 10 -32.67 12.20 13.75
C PRO A 10 -32.98 11.28 12.56
N LEU A 11 -31.97 10.59 12.02
CA LEU A 11 -32.14 9.41 11.15
C LEU A 11 -31.99 8.17 12.04
N VAL A 12 -33.09 7.59 12.52
CA VAL A 12 -33.82 6.42 11.98
C VAL A 12 -32.96 5.16 11.90
N GLY A 13 -33.15 4.29 12.89
CA GLY A 13 -32.81 2.87 12.81
C GLY A 13 -34.03 2.00 12.48
N ARG A 14 -33.80 0.74 12.07
CA ARG A 14 -34.63 -0.45 12.39
C ARG A 14 -34.13 -1.76 11.75
N ARG A 15 -33.84 -2.75 12.60
CA ARG A 15 -34.41 -4.14 12.66
C ARG A 15 -33.79 -4.81 13.89
N VAL A 16 -34.52 -5.12 14.97
CA VAL A 16 -35.54 -6.18 15.20
C VAL A 16 -35.01 -7.57 14.83
N VAL A 17 -34.44 -8.25 15.81
CA VAL A 17 -34.42 -9.72 15.92
C VAL A 17 -34.83 -10.09 17.34
N GLU A 18 -35.72 -11.08 17.41
CA GLU A 18 -36.46 -11.56 18.58
C GLU A 18 -35.55 -12.28 19.59
N GLU A 19 -35.78 -12.00 20.88
CA GLU A 19 -35.30 -12.80 22.00
C GLU A 19 -35.95 -14.19 22.00
N ARG A 20 -35.14 -15.23 22.13
CA ARG A 20 -35.57 -16.54 22.64
C ARG A 20 -34.75 -16.91 23.86
N ASP A 21 -35.45 -17.00 24.98
CA ASP A 21 -35.06 -17.73 26.18
C ASP A 21 -34.77 -19.20 25.85
N ALA A 22 -33.61 -19.70 26.30
CA ALA A 22 -33.42 -21.12 26.53
C ALA A 22 -32.47 -21.37 27.71
N SER A 23 -32.96 -22.21 28.60
CA SER A 23 -32.48 -22.61 29.92
C SER A 23 -31.20 -23.46 29.93
N ARG A 24 -30.40 -23.24 30.97
CA ARG A 24 -29.63 -24.20 31.80
C ARG A 24 -29.57 -25.66 31.33
N GLY A 25 -28.34 -26.16 31.19
CA GLY A 25 -27.98 -27.57 31.36
C GLY A 25 -26.47 -27.81 31.22
N SER A 26 -25.77 -28.02 32.33
CA SER A 26 -24.50 -28.78 32.39
C SER A 26 -24.85 -30.29 32.34
N PRO A 27 -24.01 -31.20 31.80
CA PRO A 27 -22.83 -31.66 32.56
C PRO A 27 -21.64 -32.25 31.75
N GLU A 28 -20.57 -32.47 32.52
CA GLU A 28 -19.63 -33.61 32.50
C GLU A 28 -18.57 -33.77 31.40
N GLU A 29 -17.34 -33.85 31.92
CA GLU A 29 -16.09 -34.31 31.31
C GLU A 29 -16.20 -35.77 30.85
N GLU A 30 -15.71 -36.07 29.64
CA GLU A 30 -15.21 -37.42 29.35
C GLU A 30 -13.95 -37.35 28.47
N LEU A 31 -12.82 -37.69 29.10
CA LEU A 31 -11.48 -37.72 28.54
C LEU A 31 -11.27 -39.09 27.87
N VAL A 32 -11.22 -39.16 26.54
CA VAL A 32 -10.89 -40.40 25.81
C VAL A 32 -9.72 -40.16 24.86
N HIS A 33 -8.59 -40.80 25.19
CA HIS A 33 -7.42 -40.94 24.33
C HIS A 33 -7.75 -41.79 23.09
N ALA A 34 -7.51 -41.25 21.90
CA ALA A 34 -7.41 -42.01 20.65
C ALA A 34 -6.09 -41.72 19.96
N ALA A 35 -5.32 -42.77 19.70
CA ALA A 35 -4.05 -42.74 18.98
C ALA A 35 -4.28 -42.58 17.45
N PRO A 36 -3.42 -41.85 16.72
CA PRO A 36 -3.56 -41.74 15.27
C PRO A 36 -2.97 -42.96 14.56
N SER A 37 -3.81 -43.63 13.77
CA SER A 37 -3.42 -44.62 12.78
C SER A 37 -2.86 -43.94 11.54
N SER A 38 -1.67 -44.38 11.13
CA SER A 38 -0.93 -44.03 9.93
C SER A 38 -1.72 -44.21 8.61
N SER A 39 -1.64 -43.22 7.71
CA SER A 39 -1.81 -43.45 6.26
C SER A 39 -0.55 -43.00 5.50
N ASN A 40 0.29 -43.99 5.23
CA ASN A 40 1.62 -43.91 4.62
C ASN A 40 1.58 -43.70 3.08
N GLU A 41 0.52 -43.07 2.55
CA GLU A 41 0.22 -43.06 1.11
C GLU A 41 0.50 -41.70 0.43
N GLN A 42 0.58 -40.61 1.21
CA GLN A 42 1.01 -39.29 0.73
C GLN A 42 2.54 -39.21 0.53
N ARG A 43 3.30 -40.15 1.13
CA ARG A 43 4.76 -40.12 1.22
C ARG A 43 5.51 -40.58 -0.05
N ARG A 44 4.80 -40.99 -1.11
CA ARG A 44 5.41 -41.49 -2.36
C ARG A 44 5.38 -40.52 -3.54
N LYS A 45 4.73 -39.35 -3.44
CA LYS A 45 4.62 -38.40 -4.56
C LYS A 45 5.67 -37.27 -4.55
N ASN A 46 6.37 -37.03 -3.43
CA ASN A 46 7.30 -35.90 -3.32
C ASN A 46 8.79 -36.23 -3.52
N THR A 47 9.17 -37.50 -3.73
CA THR A 47 10.59 -37.89 -3.83
C THR A 47 11.14 -37.89 -5.27
N THR A 48 10.32 -37.63 -6.28
CA THR A 48 10.76 -37.67 -7.70
C THR A 48 11.02 -36.29 -8.32
N ARG A 49 10.69 -35.19 -7.64
CA ARG A 49 10.97 -33.82 -8.13
C ARG A 49 12.34 -33.27 -7.68
N THR A 50 12.92 -33.79 -6.60
CA THR A 50 14.17 -33.27 -6.02
C THR A 50 15.44 -33.70 -6.77
N LEU A 51 15.36 -34.65 -7.71
CA LEU A 51 16.52 -35.16 -8.45
C LEU A 51 16.74 -34.54 -9.84
N PHE A 52 15.83 -33.67 -10.31
CA PHE A 52 15.99 -32.98 -11.60
C PHE A 52 16.53 -31.55 -11.50
N LEU A 53 16.47 -30.90 -10.33
CA LEU A 53 16.95 -29.52 -10.15
C LEU A 53 18.46 -29.39 -9.87
N HIS A 54 19.14 -30.45 -9.45
CA HIS A 54 20.59 -30.38 -9.17
C HIS A 54 21.48 -30.38 -10.42
N ALA A 55 20.96 -30.76 -11.59
CA ALA A 55 21.74 -30.83 -12.84
C ALA A 55 21.76 -29.50 -13.63
N ALA A 56 20.86 -28.57 -13.35
CA ALA A 56 20.76 -27.29 -14.09
C ALA A 56 21.68 -26.18 -13.53
N CYS A 57 22.02 -26.22 -12.24
CA CYS A 57 22.82 -25.16 -11.61
C CYS A 57 24.32 -25.20 -11.92
N VAL A 58 24.86 -26.31 -12.45
CA VAL A 58 26.31 -26.44 -12.73
C VAL A 58 26.68 -25.89 -14.12
N LEU A 59 25.71 -25.65 -15.01
CA LEU A 59 25.97 -25.14 -16.37
C LEU A 59 25.82 -23.61 -16.52
N ALA A 60 25.14 -22.93 -15.58
CA ALA A 60 24.95 -21.48 -15.63
C ALA A 60 26.14 -20.67 -15.08
N GLY A 61 26.99 -21.28 -14.24
CA GLY A 61 28.12 -20.59 -13.59
C GLY A 61 29.33 -20.29 -14.47
N TYR A 62 29.39 -20.83 -15.70
CA TYR A 62 30.57 -20.71 -16.57
C TYR A 62 30.47 -19.63 -17.66
N LEU A 63 29.34 -18.91 -17.78
CA LEU A 63 29.11 -17.95 -18.86
C LEU A 63 29.17 -16.47 -18.45
N LEU A 64 29.38 -16.14 -17.17
CA LEU A 64 29.29 -14.74 -16.68
C LEU A 64 30.62 -14.06 -16.33
N ASN A 65 31.77 -14.67 -16.60
CA ASN A 65 33.07 -14.02 -16.42
C ASN A 65 33.90 -14.02 -17.72
N SER A 66 33.61 -13.08 -18.62
CA SER A 66 34.58 -12.67 -19.63
C SER A 66 34.43 -11.16 -19.93
N PRO A 67 35.53 -10.39 -19.93
CA PRO A 67 35.49 -8.95 -20.19
C PRO A 67 35.27 -8.65 -21.68
N TYR A 68 34.46 -7.63 -21.93
CA TYR A 68 34.10 -7.09 -23.24
C TYR A 68 35.32 -6.67 -24.08
N SER A 69 35.35 -7.09 -25.34
CA SER A 69 36.10 -6.46 -26.43
C SER A 69 35.14 -6.07 -27.55
N PRO A 70 35.40 -4.97 -28.30
CA PRO A 70 34.42 -4.42 -29.23
C PRO A 70 34.41 -5.23 -30.52
N MET A 71 33.24 -5.76 -30.90
CA MET A 71 33.07 -6.43 -32.18
C MET A 71 32.68 -5.44 -33.29
N THR A 72 33.52 -5.45 -34.31
CA THR A 72 33.31 -4.91 -35.65
C THR A 72 32.37 -5.80 -36.48
N ASN A 73 31.67 -5.16 -37.41
CA ASN A 73 30.77 -5.73 -38.42
C ASN A 73 31.29 -7.01 -39.08
N LEU A 74 30.44 -8.05 -39.16
CA LEU A 74 30.58 -9.12 -40.14
C LEU A 74 29.23 -9.63 -40.66
N ARG A 75 29.23 -9.86 -41.97
CA ARG A 75 28.13 -10.18 -42.89
C ARG A 75 27.55 -11.59 -42.68
N ARG A 76 26.21 -11.62 -42.76
CA ARG A 76 25.31 -12.49 -43.56
C ARG A 76 25.89 -13.77 -44.19
N GLY A 77 25.33 -14.93 -43.83
CA GLY A 77 25.30 -16.16 -44.64
C GLY A 77 24.83 -17.40 -43.86
N GLY A 78 23.91 -18.18 -44.45
CA GLY A 78 23.52 -19.55 -44.03
C GLY A 78 22.18 -19.60 -43.27
N GLU A 79 21.06 -19.98 -43.89
CA GLU A 79 20.60 -21.33 -44.30
C GLU A 79 19.88 -22.11 -43.18
N GLY A 80 18.54 -22.19 -43.35
CA GLY A 80 17.75 -23.42 -43.22
C GLY A 80 17.69 -24.16 -41.88
N ALA A 81 16.65 -23.90 -41.11
CA ALA A 81 16.03 -24.91 -40.26
C ALA A 81 14.51 -24.68 -40.23
N GLU A 82 13.77 -25.60 -40.85
CA GLU A 82 12.32 -25.72 -40.72
C GLU A 82 12.03 -26.30 -39.32
N CYS A 83 11.25 -25.56 -38.53
CA CYS A 83 10.59 -26.09 -37.33
C CYS A 83 9.12 -26.28 -37.66
N GLU A 84 8.62 -27.50 -37.45
CA GLU A 84 7.20 -27.84 -37.52
C GLU A 84 6.44 -27.09 -36.41
N ASP A 85 5.37 -26.42 -36.82
CA ASP A 85 4.54 -25.52 -36.02
C ASP A 85 3.34 -26.31 -35.48
N ASP A 86 3.38 -26.67 -34.20
CA ASP A 86 2.25 -27.29 -33.50
C ASP A 86 1.17 -26.22 -33.23
N GLY A 87 0.06 -26.36 -33.95
CA GLY A 87 -1.04 -25.40 -34.01
C GLY A 87 -1.59 -24.94 -32.65
N VAL A 88 -1.24 -23.70 -32.28
CA VAL A 88 -1.94 -22.90 -31.28
C VAL A 88 -3.16 -22.24 -31.95
N PRO A 89 -4.36 -22.25 -31.35
CA PRO A 89 -5.55 -21.64 -31.93
C PRO A 89 -5.44 -20.11 -31.92
N SER A 90 -4.87 -19.56 -33.00
CA SER A 90 -4.82 -18.15 -33.34
C SER A 90 -6.19 -17.68 -33.84
N SER A 91 -7.04 -17.22 -32.92
CA SER A 91 -8.23 -16.42 -33.28
C SER A 91 -8.64 -15.45 -32.16
N SER A 92 -7.70 -14.67 -31.64
CA SER A 92 -8.06 -13.41 -30.99
C SER A 92 -8.36 -12.39 -32.09
N SER A 93 -9.65 -12.21 -32.39
CA SER A 93 -10.11 -11.12 -33.24
C SER A 93 -9.63 -9.79 -32.66
N PHE A 94 -8.71 -9.13 -33.35
CA PHE A 94 -8.25 -7.78 -33.01
C PHE A 94 -9.44 -6.82 -33.09
N VAL A 95 -10.04 -6.54 -31.94
CA VAL A 95 -11.01 -5.45 -31.78
C VAL A 95 -10.25 -4.17 -32.10
N SER A 96 -10.69 -3.46 -33.15
CA SER A 96 -10.10 -2.16 -33.51
C SER A 96 -10.19 -1.24 -32.29
N PRO A 97 -9.11 -0.51 -31.93
CA PRO A 97 -9.09 0.31 -30.73
C PRO A 97 -10.26 1.28 -30.76
N ARG A 98 -11.17 1.14 -29.80
CA ARG A 98 -12.23 2.12 -29.58
C ARG A 98 -11.54 3.48 -29.41
N LYS A 99 -12.07 4.47 -30.11
CA LYS A 99 -11.64 5.87 -29.98
C LYS A 99 -11.63 6.19 -28.48
N SER A 100 -10.46 6.46 -27.89
CA SER A 100 -10.35 6.71 -26.45
C SER A 100 -11.34 7.82 -26.11
N SER A 101 -12.27 7.54 -25.21
CA SER A 101 -13.16 8.56 -24.70
C SER A 101 -12.30 9.64 -24.05
N GLU A 102 -12.50 10.90 -24.45
CA GLU A 102 -11.89 12.02 -23.74
C GLU A 102 -12.28 11.93 -22.25
N SER A 103 -11.33 12.24 -21.37
CA SER A 103 -11.59 12.27 -19.93
C SER A 103 -12.69 13.28 -19.61
N PRO A 104 -13.63 12.96 -18.70
CA PRO A 104 -14.62 13.91 -18.22
C PRO A 104 -13.97 15.03 -17.37
N TYR A 105 -12.73 14.81 -16.91
CA TYR A 105 -12.01 15.73 -16.06
C TYR A 105 -11.06 16.62 -16.88
N ALA A 106 -11.11 17.93 -16.63
CA ALA A 106 -10.18 18.90 -17.17
C ALA A 106 -8.95 19.09 -16.26
N SER A 107 -9.12 18.84 -14.97
CA SER A 107 -8.09 19.04 -13.94
C SER A 107 -8.24 18.04 -12.79
N VAL A 108 -7.22 17.99 -11.95
CA VAL A 108 -7.15 17.16 -10.74
C VAL A 108 -6.82 18.03 -9.53
N GLN A 109 -7.39 17.72 -8.38
CA GLN A 109 -7.05 18.33 -7.09
C GLN A 109 -6.61 17.24 -6.12
N ALA A 110 -5.41 17.37 -5.54
CA ALA A 110 -4.93 16.46 -4.50
C ALA A 110 -5.24 16.97 -3.09
N LEU A 111 -5.67 16.07 -2.22
CA LEU A 111 -5.96 16.27 -0.81
C LEU A 111 -5.22 15.19 -0.02
N SER A 112 -4.10 15.57 0.59
CA SER A 112 -3.18 14.63 1.21
C SER A 112 -3.35 14.63 2.73
N PHE A 113 -3.72 13.48 3.29
CA PHE A 113 -3.96 13.31 4.72
C PHE A 113 -2.66 12.96 5.44
N GLN A 114 -2.16 13.89 6.25
CA GLN A 114 -0.95 13.75 7.04
C GLN A 114 -1.30 13.20 8.42
N ILE A 115 -0.75 12.03 8.76
CA ILE A 115 -0.83 11.42 10.08
C ILE A 115 0.37 10.51 10.31
N TYR A 116 0.90 10.53 11.52
CA TYR A 116 2.11 9.78 11.82
C TYR A 116 1.85 8.27 11.90
N THR A 117 2.50 7.49 11.04
CA THR A 117 2.29 6.04 10.94
C THR A 117 3.51 5.19 11.31
N GLY A 118 4.68 5.78 11.59
CA GLY A 118 5.96 5.08 11.82
C GLY A 118 6.07 4.23 13.10
N GLY A 119 5.31 4.54 14.16
CA GLY A 119 5.37 3.87 15.48
C GLY A 119 5.77 4.83 16.61
N ALA A 120 5.27 4.66 17.83
CA ALA A 120 5.60 5.64 18.88
C ALA A 120 7.07 5.50 19.30
N PRO A 121 7.82 6.61 19.45
CA PRO A 121 9.17 6.55 19.98
C PRO A 121 9.11 5.99 21.41
N ALA A 122 9.95 4.99 21.72
CA ALA A 122 9.97 4.30 23.02
C ALA A 122 10.37 5.23 24.16
N PHE A 123 11.11 6.30 23.84
CA PHE A 123 11.56 7.32 24.76
C PHE A 123 11.13 8.69 24.26
N THR A 124 10.77 9.56 25.19
CA THR A 124 10.47 10.97 24.92
C THR A 124 11.32 11.85 25.83
N THR A 125 11.59 13.07 25.39
CA THR A 125 12.26 14.07 26.22
C THR A 125 11.23 14.72 27.14
N ASP A 126 11.52 14.76 28.43
CA ASP A 126 10.70 15.51 29.38
C ASP A 126 10.93 17.02 29.22
N ASP A 127 9.89 17.76 28.83
CA ASP A 127 9.98 19.20 28.55
C ASP A 127 10.52 20.04 29.72
N THR A 128 10.35 19.58 30.96
CA THR A 128 10.77 20.34 32.16
C THR A 128 12.22 20.06 32.55
N THR A 129 12.69 18.83 32.36
CA THR A 129 14.01 18.38 32.82
C THR A 129 15.01 18.17 31.69
N GLY A 130 14.55 18.09 30.45
CA GLY A 130 15.34 17.70 29.28
C GLY A 130 15.83 16.24 29.32
N LYS A 131 15.37 15.43 30.28
CA LYS A 131 15.80 14.03 30.42
C LYS A 131 14.93 13.11 29.59
N LEU A 132 15.53 12.07 29.02
CA LEU A 132 14.81 10.96 28.42
C LEU A 132 13.98 10.23 29.48
N LYS A 133 12.72 9.95 29.14
CA LYS A 133 11.79 9.12 29.92
C LYS A 133 11.10 8.13 28.98
N HIS A 134 10.65 7.00 29.51
CA HIS A 134 9.83 6.08 28.74
C HIS A 134 8.57 6.76 28.24
N ASN A 135 8.24 6.55 26.97
CA ASN A 135 6.99 7.00 26.41
C ASN A 135 5.85 6.20 27.03
N PRO A 136 4.86 6.85 27.70
CA PRO A 136 3.71 6.14 28.26
C PRO A 136 2.90 5.38 27.21
N GLU A 137 2.99 5.74 25.93
CA GLU A 137 2.31 5.04 24.83
C GLU A 137 2.89 3.65 24.55
N CYS A 138 4.15 3.41 24.97
CA CYS A 138 4.80 2.10 24.80
C CYS A 138 4.67 1.18 26.03
N VAL A 139 4.14 1.68 27.15
CA VAL A 139 4.05 0.90 28.39
C VAL A 139 3.07 -0.26 28.21
N GLY A 140 3.55 -1.49 28.47
CA GLY A 140 2.75 -2.71 28.35
C GLY A 140 2.76 -3.34 26.95
N LEU A 141 3.31 -2.64 25.95
CA LEU A 141 3.46 -3.19 24.61
C LEU A 141 4.68 -4.11 24.54
N HIS A 142 4.58 -5.15 23.72
CA HIS A 142 5.63 -6.17 23.59
C HIS A 142 6.46 -6.02 22.30
N SER A 143 6.06 -5.13 21.40
CA SER A 143 6.74 -4.84 20.15
C SER A 143 7.66 -3.63 20.33
N TYR A 144 8.95 -3.87 20.57
CA TYR A 144 9.97 -2.82 20.51
C TYR A 144 10.97 -3.16 19.43
N GLY A 145 11.29 -2.17 18.60
CA GLY A 145 12.30 -2.35 17.58
C GLY A 145 12.83 -1.05 17.01
N LEU A 146 13.84 -1.17 16.16
CA LEU A 146 14.40 -0.05 15.41
C LEU A 146 13.61 0.13 14.12
N SER A 147 13.38 1.39 13.73
CA SER A 147 12.77 1.75 12.45
C SER A 147 13.87 1.93 11.41
N GLY A 148 14.11 0.92 10.57
CA GLY A 148 15.11 1.00 9.50
C GLY A 148 16.50 1.33 10.03
N ASP A 149 17.10 2.39 9.52
CA ASP A 149 18.46 2.85 9.89
C ASP A 149 18.48 3.76 11.14
N SER A 150 17.33 3.98 11.77
CA SER A 150 17.23 4.81 12.97
C SER A 150 17.74 4.07 14.21
N GLU A 151 18.51 4.77 15.04
CA GLU A 151 18.86 4.31 16.40
C GLU A 151 17.70 4.49 17.40
N GLU A 152 16.62 5.16 17.00
CA GLU A 152 15.47 5.38 17.85
C GLU A 152 14.61 4.12 17.95
N VAL A 153 14.58 3.55 19.16
CA VAL A 153 13.67 2.46 19.49
C VAL A 153 12.24 2.98 19.43
N GLN A 154 11.37 2.25 18.74
CA GLN A 154 9.95 2.53 18.60
C GLN A 154 9.11 1.34 19.06
N CYS A 155 7.82 1.58 19.28
CA CYS A 155 6.82 0.55 19.51
C CYS A 155 5.60 0.73 18.58
N TYR A 156 4.95 -0.36 18.21
CA TYR A 156 3.68 -0.27 17.47
C TYR A 156 2.57 0.24 18.38
N VAL A 157 1.90 1.33 17.99
CA VAL A 157 0.72 1.80 18.70
C VAL A 157 -0.51 1.15 18.09
N GLY A 158 -1.29 0.47 18.91
CA GLY A 158 -2.58 -0.11 18.54
C GLY A 158 -3.35 -0.54 19.79
N LEU A 159 -4.63 -0.87 19.59
CA LEU A 159 -5.45 -1.48 20.62
C LEU A 159 -5.27 -3.00 20.60
N GLU A 160 -5.38 -3.64 21.76
CA GLU A 160 -5.32 -5.11 21.89
C GLU A 160 -6.51 -5.77 21.19
N ASP A 161 -7.69 -5.17 21.27
CA ASP A 161 -8.85 -5.56 20.47
C ASP A 161 -8.69 -4.97 19.06
N ALA A 162 -8.33 -5.85 18.11
CA ALA A 162 -8.11 -5.48 16.71
C ALA A 162 -9.33 -4.81 16.09
N LYS A 163 -10.54 -5.31 16.40
CA LYS A 163 -11.80 -4.75 15.90
C LYS A 163 -12.00 -3.32 16.38
N GLU A 164 -11.78 -3.05 17.67
CA GLU A 164 -11.86 -1.69 18.20
C GLU A 164 -10.81 -0.77 17.56
N GLY A 165 -9.60 -1.30 17.36
CA GLY A 165 -8.51 -0.60 16.66
C GLY A 165 -8.91 -0.20 15.24
N ILE A 166 -9.48 -1.14 14.47
CA ILE A 166 -9.96 -0.92 13.10
C ILE A 166 -11.10 0.11 13.09
N ASP A 167 -12.11 -0.04 13.94
CA ASP A 167 -13.25 0.88 14.00
C ASP A 167 -12.80 2.31 14.28
N ARG A 168 -11.82 2.49 15.17
CA ARG A 168 -11.26 3.81 15.48
C ARG A 168 -10.41 4.39 14.35
N ARG A 169 -9.60 3.58 13.67
CA ARG A 169 -8.84 4.01 12.48
C ARG A 169 -9.79 4.41 11.34
N LEU A 170 -10.85 3.63 11.11
CA LEU A 170 -11.89 3.95 10.13
C LEU A 170 -12.61 5.26 10.48
N SER A 171 -12.93 5.50 11.76
CA SER A 171 -13.53 6.77 12.19
C SER A 171 -12.63 7.97 11.92
N ILE A 172 -11.31 7.86 12.17
CA ILE A 172 -10.36 8.93 11.88
C ILE A 172 -10.25 9.16 10.36
N MET A 173 -10.25 8.08 9.58
CA MET A 173 -10.24 8.17 8.11
C MET A 173 -11.51 8.86 7.59
N ALA A 174 -12.67 8.52 8.12
CA ALA A 174 -13.94 9.15 7.75
C ALA A 174 -13.95 10.65 8.09
N ASP A 175 -13.46 11.04 9.27
CA ASP A 175 -13.31 12.46 9.64
C ASP A 175 -12.39 13.19 8.64
N ALA A 176 -11.29 12.58 8.23
CA ALA A 176 -10.36 13.15 7.25
C ALA A 176 -11.00 13.31 5.87
N VAL A 177 -11.77 12.32 5.41
CA VAL A 177 -12.50 12.37 4.15
C VAL A 177 -13.60 13.44 4.17
N GLU A 178 -14.39 13.54 5.25
CA GLU A 178 -15.41 14.58 5.38
C GLU A 178 -14.78 15.98 5.40
N LYS A 179 -13.66 16.14 6.13
CA LYS A 179 -12.90 17.39 6.10
C LYS A 179 -12.39 17.71 4.70
N ALA A 180 -11.86 16.70 3.99
CA ALA A 180 -11.37 16.85 2.63
C ALA A 180 -12.49 17.24 1.68
N TYR A 181 -13.66 16.61 1.81
CA TYR A 181 -14.85 17.01 1.09
C TYR A 181 -15.14 18.49 1.35
N ASP A 182 -15.33 18.91 2.59
CA ASP A 182 -15.74 20.29 2.91
C ASP A 182 -14.86 21.37 2.27
N VAL A 183 -13.55 21.12 2.14
CA VAL A 183 -12.57 22.09 1.61
C VAL A 183 -12.22 21.86 0.13
N SER A 184 -12.74 20.80 -0.50
CA SER A 184 -12.44 20.47 -1.90
C SER A 184 -13.11 21.44 -2.88
N ASN A 185 -12.57 21.49 -4.09
CA ASN A 185 -13.31 21.99 -5.24
C ASN A 185 -14.56 21.13 -5.45
N LYS A 186 -15.70 21.75 -5.83
CA LYS A 186 -16.99 21.07 -6.04
C LYS A 186 -17.37 20.93 -7.51
N ASP A 187 -16.57 21.46 -8.43
CA ASP A 187 -16.77 21.32 -9.87
C ASP A 187 -16.55 19.85 -10.28
N SER A 188 -17.50 19.28 -11.02
CA SER A 188 -17.47 17.90 -11.49
C SER A 188 -16.43 17.66 -12.59
N SER A 189 -15.92 18.72 -13.23
CA SER A 189 -14.80 18.62 -14.18
C SER A 189 -13.43 18.51 -13.49
N VAL A 190 -13.39 18.52 -12.16
CA VAL A 190 -12.18 18.32 -11.36
C VAL A 190 -12.26 16.93 -10.72
N LEU A 191 -11.27 16.07 -10.97
CA LEU A 191 -11.09 14.83 -10.22
C LEU A 191 -10.44 15.15 -8.87
N LYS A 192 -11.03 14.71 -7.76
CA LYS A 192 -10.45 14.92 -6.42
C LYS A 192 -9.72 13.64 -6.03
N ILE A 193 -8.47 13.75 -5.59
CA ILE A 193 -7.66 12.62 -5.16
C ILE A 193 -7.37 12.77 -3.68
N PHE A 194 -7.91 11.88 -2.86
CA PHE A 194 -7.57 11.76 -1.45
C PHE A 194 -6.46 10.72 -1.29
N ILE A 195 -5.38 11.06 -0.60
CA ILE A 195 -4.26 10.15 -0.37
C ILE A 195 -3.87 10.12 1.11
N ALA A 196 -3.75 8.94 1.67
CA ALA A 196 -3.27 8.68 3.03
C ALA A 196 -1.92 7.91 3.00
N PRO A 197 -1.13 7.96 4.07
CA PRO A 197 0.23 7.42 4.10
C PRO A 197 0.26 5.90 4.26
N GLU A 198 1.44 5.33 4.01
CA GLU A 198 1.71 3.92 4.27
C GLU A 198 1.57 3.61 5.77
N PHE A 199 1.26 2.35 6.11
CA PHE A 199 1.09 1.83 7.47
C PHE A 199 -0.08 2.43 8.24
N TYR A 200 -1.04 3.05 7.56
CA TYR A 200 -2.23 3.59 8.20
C TYR A 200 -3.00 2.51 8.98
N PHE A 201 -3.19 1.35 8.36
CA PHE A 201 -3.78 0.17 8.98
C PHE A 201 -2.67 -0.82 9.39
N ARG A 202 -2.04 -0.50 10.51
CA ARG A 202 -1.05 -1.36 11.17
C ARG A 202 -1.50 -1.72 12.58
N GLY A 203 -1.59 -3.02 12.86
CA GLY A 203 -2.02 -3.55 14.16
C GLY A 203 -1.00 -3.32 15.28
N VAL A 204 -1.39 -3.60 16.52
CA VAL A 204 -0.51 -3.51 17.70
C VAL A 204 0.68 -4.49 17.63
N ASN A 205 0.54 -5.56 16.83
CA ASN A 205 1.60 -6.54 16.57
C ASN A 205 2.36 -6.25 15.27
N GLY A 206 2.11 -5.11 14.62
CA GLY A 206 2.73 -4.74 13.33
C GLY A 206 1.95 -5.21 12.10
N ALA A 207 0.94 -6.07 12.27
CA ALA A 207 0.06 -6.54 11.20
C ALA A 207 -1.34 -6.85 11.77
N PHE A 208 -2.34 -6.95 10.88
CA PHE A 208 -3.65 -7.53 11.15
C PHE A 208 -3.70 -8.97 10.64
N GLU A 209 -4.35 -9.87 11.36
CA GLU A 209 -4.33 -11.29 11.02
C GLU A 209 -5.40 -11.64 9.96
N PHE A 210 -5.00 -12.41 8.95
CA PHE A 210 -5.91 -13.18 8.13
C PHE A 210 -6.41 -14.35 8.98
N ASN A 211 -7.52 -14.15 9.69
CA ASN A 211 -8.21 -15.25 10.33
C ASN A 211 -8.84 -16.13 9.24
N VAL A 212 -8.19 -17.26 8.94
CA VAL A 212 -8.64 -18.26 7.95
C VAL A 212 -9.66 -19.24 8.56
N GLU A 213 -10.00 -19.11 9.86
CA GLU A 213 -10.87 -20.10 10.48
C GLU A 213 -12.28 -20.11 9.85
N GLU A 214 -12.54 -21.18 9.10
CA GLU A 214 -13.79 -21.63 8.47
C GLU A 214 -15.01 -21.65 9.42
N LEU A 215 -14.83 -21.33 10.70
CA LEU A 215 -15.84 -21.42 11.75
C LEU A 215 -16.70 -20.15 11.89
N GLU A 216 -16.34 -19.04 11.24
CA GLU A 216 -17.08 -17.77 11.39
C GLU A 216 -18.11 -17.49 10.29
N GLU A 217 -18.18 -18.29 9.22
CA GLU A 217 -19.26 -18.15 8.23
C GLU A 217 -20.65 -18.37 8.86
N GLU A 218 -20.75 -19.13 9.95
CA GLU A 218 -22.02 -19.38 10.65
C GLU A 218 -22.52 -18.16 11.46
N GLU A 219 -21.65 -17.21 11.81
CA GLU A 219 -22.03 -16.02 12.61
C GLU A 219 -22.06 -14.71 11.81
N GLY A 220 -21.66 -14.73 10.53
CA GLY A 220 -21.56 -13.52 9.70
C GLY A 220 -20.51 -12.55 10.22
N ARG A 221 -19.47 -13.06 10.90
CA ARG A 221 -18.32 -12.27 11.34
C ARG A 221 -17.35 -12.10 10.17
N CYS A 222 -16.72 -10.94 10.12
CA CYS A 222 -15.88 -10.47 9.04
C CYS A 222 -14.47 -10.33 9.64
N SER A 223 -13.46 -10.94 8.99
CA SER A 223 -12.07 -10.84 9.43
C SER A 223 -11.59 -9.38 9.51
N ASP A 224 -10.47 -9.14 10.17
CA ASP A 224 -9.88 -7.79 10.30
C ASP A 224 -9.73 -7.10 8.93
N ILE A 225 -9.17 -7.83 7.96
CA ILE A 225 -8.95 -7.33 6.61
C ILE A 225 -10.29 -7.07 5.90
N CYS A 226 -11.26 -7.99 6.04
CA CYS A 226 -12.61 -7.80 5.52
C CYS A 226 -13.25 -6.52 6.12
N GLN A 227 -13.12 -6.29 7.43
CA GLN A 227 -13.72 -5.14 8.11
C GLN A 227 -13.10 -3.82 7.65
N ILE A 228 -11.77 -3.80 7.47
CA ILE A 228 -11.07 -2.65 6.91
C ILE A 228 -11.57 -2.36 5.49
N LEU A 229 -11.61 -3.36 4.62
CA LEU A 229 -12.00 -3.21 3.22
C LEU A 229 -13.46 -2.74 3.07
N VAL A 230 -14.40 -3.38 3.77
CA VAL A 230 -15.83 -2.99 3.79
C VAL A 230 -16.00 -1.59 4.38
N GLY A 231 -15.28 -1.27 5.47
CA GLY A 231 -15.32 0.04 6.10
C GLY A 231 -14.85 1.15 5.16
N LEU A 232 -13.73 0.93 4.47
CA LEU A 232 -13.19 1.89 3.50
C LEU A 232 -14.10 2.05 2.27
N GLU A 233 -14.66 0.96 1.75
CA GLU A 233 -15.64 1.04 0.66
C GLU A 233 -16.86 1.86 1.10
N SER A 234 -17.36 1.66 2.32
CA SER A 234 -18.51 2.41 2.84
C SER A 234 -18.28 3.91 2.93
N ILE A 235 -17.02 4.34 3.14
CA ILE A 235 -16.62 5.76 3.12
C ILE A 235 -16.64 6.29 1.68
N ALA A 236 -16.15 5.52 0.70
CA ALA A 236 -16.06 5.95 -0.70
C ALA A 236 -17.39 5.83 -1.49
N ALA A 237 -18.29 4.94 -1.06
CA ALA A 237 -19.57 4.65 -1.69
C ALA A 237 -20.66 5.67 -1.28
N ASP A 238 -20.44 6.94 -1.62
CA ASP A 238 -21.38 8.04 -1.43
C ASP A 238 -21.51 8.83 -2.74
N LYS A 239 -22.73 9.26 -3.08
CA LYS A 239 -23.02 10.09 -4.25
C LYS A 239 -22.16 11.36 -4.32
N ARG A 240 -21.75 11.91 -3.18
CA ARG A 240 -20.88 13.08 -3.10
C ARG A 240 -19.48 12.83 -3.68
N PHE A 241 -19.12 11.56 -3.85
CA PHE A 241 -17.78 11.11 -4.22
C PHE A 241 -17.68 10.56 -5.67
N GLU A 242 -18.68 10.75 -6.53
CA GLU A 242 -18.64 10.27 -7.93
C GLU A 242 -17.39 10.73 -8.71
N ASP A 243 -16.88 11.94 -8.42
CA ASP A 243 -15.68 12.53 -9.03
C ASP A 243 -14.43 12.43 -8.11
N TRP A 244 -14.34 11.37 -7.31
CA TRP A 244 -13.24 11.16 -6.35
C TRP A 244 -12.49 9.86 -6.60
N LEU A 245 -11.20 9.89 -6.28
CA LEU A 245 -10.32 8.75 -6.16
C LEU A 245 -9.68 8.76 -4.78
N PHE A 246 -9.72 7.64 -4.08
CA PHE A 246 -9.19 7.48 -2.74
C PHE A 246 -8.06 6.45 -2.76
N LEU A 247 -6.90 6.82 -2.21
CA LEU A 247 -5.82 5.91 -1.86
C LEU A 247 -5.68 5.94 -0.34
N PHE A 248 -6.31 4.99 0.36
CA PHE A 248 -6.51 5.02 1.81
C PHE A 248 -5.28 4.60 2.64
N GLY A 249 -4.08 4.83 2.12
CA GLY A 249 -2.86 4.34 2.73
C GLY A 249 -2.70 2.84 2.51
N THR A 250 -1.93 2.20 3.39
CA THR A 250 -1.74 0.74 3.32
C THR A 250 -2.22 -0.02 4.55
N VAL A 251 -2.48 -1.30 4.31
CA VAL A 251 -2.81 -2.32 5.29
C VAL A 251 -1.64 -3.28 5.37
N ILE A 252 -1.16 -3.55 6.59
CA ILE A 252 -0.23 -4.64 6.85
C ILE A 252 -1.03 -5.82 7.39
N ALA A 253 -0.94 -6.94 6.71
CA ALA A 253 -1.61 -8.17 7.07
C ALA A 253 -0.62 -9.31 7.29
N SER A 254 -0.99 -10.28 8.10
CA SER A 254 -0.22 -11.49 8.37
C SER A 254 -1.12 -12.72 8.29
N GLU A 255 -0.61 -13.81 7.75
CA GLU A 255 -1.29 -15.11 7.71
C GLU A 255 -0.37 -16.14 8.36
N ALA A 256 -0.90 -16.91 9.31
CA ALA A 256 -0.16 -18.04 9.88
C ALA A 256 -0.10 -19.17 8.85
N LEU A 257 1.12 -19.59 8.49
CA LEU A 257 1.32 -20.70 7.56
C LEU A 257 1.12 -22.04 8.29
N PRO A 258 0.61 -23.08 7.61
CA PRO A 258 0.34 -24.40 8.20
C PRO A 258 1.61 -25.23 8.49
N ALA A 259 2.74 -24.60 8.82
CA ALA A 259 4.03 -25.24 9.00
C ALA A 259 4.15 -26.01 10.33
N GLU A 260 5.21 -26.83 10.44
CA GLU A 260 5.56 -27.54 11.70
C GLU A 260 5.95 -26.57 12.83
N ASP A 261 6.26 -25.32 12.49
CA ASP A 261 6.61 -24.24 13.42
C ASP A 261 5.40 -23.33 13.65
N PRO A 262 4.94 -23.11 14.90
CA PRO A 262 3.88 -22.15 15.22
C PRO A 262 4.24 -20.68 14.92
N PHE A 263 5.47 -20.41 14.48
CA PHE A 263 6.00 -19.08 14.18
C PHE A 263 6.25 -18.82 12.69
N ASP A 264 5.63 -19.57 11.78
CA ASP A 264 5.76 -19.31 10.34
C ASP A 264 4.62 -18.38 9.88
N TYR A 265 4.91 -17.08 9.74
CA TYR A 265 3.93 -16.11 9.24
C TYR A 265 4.33 -15.58 7.88
N GLN A 266 3.30 -15.43 7.04
CA GLN A 266 3.40 -14.71 5.79
C GLN A 266 2.83 -13.31 5.94
N PHE A 267 3.62 -12.29 5.60
CA PHE A 267 3.17 -10.91 5.65
C PHE A 267 2.80 -10.35 4.27
N TYR A 268 1.93 -9.35 4.30
CA TYR A 268 1.42 -8.62 3.14
C TYR A 268 1.39 -7.13 3.46
N ASN A 269 1.71 -6.29 2.48
CA ASN A 269 1.51 -4.85 2.52
C ASN A 269 0.82 -4.44 1.22
N PHE A 270 -0.33 -3.77 1.32
CA PHE A 270 -1.10 -3.35 0.15
C PHE A 270 -1.92 -2.10 0.39
N ALA A 271 -2.21 -1.35 -0.67
CA ALA A 271 -3.03 -0.15 -0.62
C ALA A 271 -4.42 -0.39 -1.24
N PRO A 272 -5.51 -0.23 -0.47
CA PRO A 272 -6.86 -0.12 -1.01
C PRO A 272 -7.03 1.19 -1.77
N LEU A 273 -7.44 1.09 -3.04
CA LEU A 273 -7.73 2.22 -3.91
C LEU A 273 -9.17 2.16 -4.41
N TYR A 274 -9.92 3.24 -4.21
CA TYR A 274 -11.35 3.31 -4.52
C TYR A 274 -11.67 4.50 -5.41
N ARG A 275 -12.42 4.26 -6.48
CA ARG A 275 -13.14 5.32 -7.17
C ARG A 275 -14.48 5.52 -6.47
N GLY A 276 -14.79 6.72 -6.02
CA GLY A 276 -16.09 6.99 -5.40
C GLY A 276 -17.24 6.83 -6.40
N TYR A 277 -18.42 6.51 -5.89
CA TYR A 277 -19.61 6.24 -6.70
C TYR A 277 -20.90 6.43 -5.91
N ASP A 278 -22.00 6.74 -6.60
CA ASP A 278 -23.34 6.69 -6.01
C ASP A 278 -23.86 5.24 -5.97
N PRO A 279 -24.00 4.60 -4.80
CA PRO A 279 -24.50 3.23 -4.70
C PRO A 279 -25.95 3.07 -5.16
N ALA A 280 -26.71 4.16 -5.32
CA ALA A 280 -28.07 4.11 -5.87
C ALA A 280 -28.09 4.02 -7.41
N SER A 281 -27.04 4.49 -8.08
CA SER A 281 -26.97 4.57 -9.56
C SER A 281 -25.97 3.58 -10.16
N SER A 282 -24.95 3.18 -9.39
CA SER A 282 -23.87 2.29 -9.80
C SER A 282 -23.85 1.01 -8.96
N LYS A 283 -23.31 -0.07 -9.54
CA LYS A 283 -23.11 -1.36 -8.85
C LYS A 283 -21.73 -1.49 -8.19
N GLY A 284 -20.90 -0.45 -8.20
CA GLY A 284 -19.54 -0.50 -7.67
C GLY A 284 -18.55 -1.31 -8.52
N VAL A 285 -18.97 -1.85 -9.67
CA VAL A 285 -18.10 -2.67 -10.54
C VAL A 285 -16.98 -1.81 -11.11
N GLY A 286 -15.73 -2.26 -10.92
CA GLY A 286 -14.55 -1.53 -11.37
C GLY A 286 -14.23 -0.27 -10.57
N LYS A 287 -14.78 -0.15 -9.35
CA LYS A 287 -14.47 0.96 -8.45
C LYS A 287 -13.42 0.60 -7.41
N ASN A 288 -13.22 -0.69 -7.16
CA ASN A 288 -12.40 -1.19 -6.06
C ASN A 288 -11.12 -1.82 -6.61
N PHE A 289 -9.99 -1.39 -6.07
CA PHE A 289 -8.66 -1.85 -6.48
C PHE A 289 -7.79 -2.17 -5.27
N ILE A 290 -6.86 -3.10 -5.46
CA ILE A 290 -5.80 -3.41 -4.50
C ILE A 290 -4.45 -3.21 -5.18
N VAL A 291 -3.59 -2.40 -4.56
CA VAL A 291 -2.21 -2.18 -4.98
C VAL A 291 -1.29 -2.98 -4.05
N PRO A 292 -0.82 -4.17 -4.42
CA PRO A 292 0.11 -4.92 -3.59
C PRO A 292 1.48 -4.23 -3.60
N LYS A 293 2.12 -4.04 -2.44
CA LYS A 293 3.52 -3.64 -2.35
C LYS A 293 4.39 -4.80 -2.81
N ARG A 294 5.46 -4.52 -3.54
CA ARG A 294 6.34 -5.56 -4.10
C ARG A 294 7.60 -5.77 -3.29
N TYR A 295 8.23 -4.70 -2.84
CA TYR A 295 9.51 -4.74 -2.14
C TYR A 295 9.32 -4.51 -0.65
N VAL A 296 9.95 -5.32 0.19
CA VAL A 296 9.90 -5.16 1.65
C VAL A 296 10.89 -4.07 2.05
N SER A 297 10.42 -3.05 2.77
CA SER A 297 11.28 -1.99 3.33
C SER A 297 11.70 -2.34 4.76
N ASN A 298 12.85 -1.80 5.18
CA ASN A 298 13.40 -2.00 6.53
C ASN A 298 12.52 -1.43 7.66
N ILE A 299 11.47 -0.69 7.29
CA ILE A 299 10.50 -0.05 8.18
C ILE A 299 9.11 -0.70 8.12
N ASP A 300 8.89 -1.67 7.22
CA ASP A 300 7.66 -2.47 7.19
C ASP A 300 7.43 -3.11 8.55
N PHE A 301 8.53 -3.59 9.14
CA PHE A 301 8.56 -4.17 10.47
C PHE A 301 9.63 -3.52 11.34
N LEU A 302 9.29 -3.25 12.60
CA LEU A 302 10.23 -2.88 13.64
C LEU A 302 11.15 -4.08 13.92
N SER A 303 12.46 -3.90 13.73
CA SER A 303 13.46 -4.96 13.99
C SER A 303 13.52 -5.24 15.49
N PRO A 304 13.16 -6.45 15.97
CA PRO A 304 13.08 -6.73 17.40
C PRO A 304 14.44 -6.58 18.09
N ILE A 305 14.46 -5.89 19.24
CA ILE A 305 15.68 -5.75 20.06
C ILE A 305 15.80 -6.97 21.00
N ARG A 306 16.94 -7.68 20.93
CA ARG A 306 17.19 -8.93 21.68
C ARG A 306 17.26 -8.76 23.20
N ASN A 307 17.34 -7.53 23.71
CA ASN A 307 17.45 -7.25 25.15
C ASN A 307 16.12 -7.37 25.91
N SER A 308 15.03 -7.81 25.28
CA SER A 308 13.84 -8.21 26.03
C SER A 308 14.15 -9.47 26.86
N PRO A 309 13.93 -9.48 28.18
CA PRO A 309 14.17 -10.65 29.03
C PRO A 309 13.29 -11.85 28.65
N ASN A 310 12.33 -11.67 27.73
CA ASN A 310 11.43 -12.70 27.23
C ASN A 310 11.84 -13.13 25.79
N LYS A 311 12.81 -14.04 25.70
CA LYS A 311 13.42 -14.54 24.45
C LYS A 311 12.45 -15.17 23.45
N SER A 312 11.22 -15.55 23.85
CA SER A 312 10.31 -16.33 23.02
C SER A 312 9.66 -15.54 21.89
N MET A 313 9.57 -14.21 21.97
CA MET A 313 8.97 -13.37 20.91
C MET A 313 9.95 -12.91 19.83
N VAL A 314 11.26 -13.12 20.03
CA VAL A 314 12.32 -12.58 19.13
C VAL A 314 12.79 -13.62 18.11
N MET A 315 12.45 -14.91 18.29
CA MET A 315 13.00 -16.01 17.48
C MET A 315 12.42 -16.09 16.05
N GLU A 316 11.31 -15.42 15.77
CA GLU A 316 10.54 -15.58 14.52
C GLU A 316 11.10 -14.78 13.33
N LEU A 317 11.86 -13.71 13.58
CA LEU A 317 12.47 -12.88 12.53
C LEU A 317 13.96 -13.22 12.30
N LEU A 318 14.42 -14.35 12.84
CA LEU A 318 15.82 -14.76 12.82
C LEU A 318 16.02 -16.03 12.00
N ASP A 319 16.89 -15.94 10.99
CA ASP A 319 17.56 -17.13 10.46
C ASP A 319 18.44 -17.71 11.59
N ASP A 320 18.22 -18.97 11.96
CA ASP A 320 18.81 -19.72 13.10
C ASP A 320 20.36 -19.78 13.14
N TYR A 321 21.07 -19.07 12.26
CA TYR A 321 22.46 -19.36 11.92
C TYR A 321 23.51 -18.32 12.33
N GLN A 322 23.18 -17.33 13.16
CA GLN A 322 24.15 -16.30 13.56
C GLN A 322 24.45 -16.30 15.08
N GLU A 323 25.40 -17.14 15.49
CA GLU A 323 25.90 -17.23 16.88
C GLU A 323 26.76 -16.03 17.35
N ASN A 324 27.04 -15.03 16.49
CA ASN A 324 28.00 -13.95 16.79
C ASN A 324 27.63 -12.56 16.22
N LEU A 325 26.37 -12.13 16.35
CA LEU A 325 26.01 -10.74 16.02
C LEU A 325 25.50 -10.00 17.25
N ASP A 326 26.07 -8.80 17.41
CA ASP A 326 25.74 -7.75 18.36
C ASP A 326 24.21 -7.53 18.45
N GLU A 327 23.74 -6.93 19.55
CA GLU A 327 22.39 -6.98 20.15
C GLU A 327 21.14 -6.71 19.26
N VAL A 328 21.29 -6.46 17.96
CA VAL A 328 20.22 -6.18 16.99
C VAL A 328 20.08 -7.33 16.00
N VAL A 329 18.86 -7.86 15.85
CA VAL A 329 18.51 -8.78 14.75
C VAL A 329 18.59 -8.00 13.45
N GLU A 330 19.43 -8.44 12.50
CA GLU A 330 19.32 -7.93 11.13
C GLU A 330 17.91 -8.24 10.64
N ASN A 331 17.14 -7.20 10.33
CA ASN A 331 15.92 -7.33 9.53
C ASN A 331 16.29 -8.16 8.29
N PRO A 332 15.44 -9.04 7.74
CA PRO A 332 15.64 -9.66 6.42
C PRO A 332 15.66 -8.63 5.26
N ALA A 333 16.52 -7.62 5.38
CA ALA A 333 16.78 -6.45 4.53
C ALA A 333 17.56 -6.82 3.26
N SER A 334 17.54 -8.09 2.86
CA SER A 334 18.15 -8.58 1.63
C SER A 334 17.24 -8.28 0.43
N TYR A 335 16.90 -7.00 0.15
CA TYR A 335 16.02 -6.58 -0.98
C TYR A 335 14.94 -7.61 -1.33
N THR A 336 14.25 -8.11 -0.32
CA THR A 336 13.34 -9.23 -0.49
C THR A 336 12.06 -8.68 -1.08
N THR A 337 11.45 -9.46 -1.96
CA THR A 337 10.11 -9.14 -2.45
C THR A 337 9.10 -9.90 -1.62
N TYR A 338 7.96 -9.29 -1.33
CA TYR A 338 6.78 -10.06 -0.92
C TYR A 338 6.55 -11.19 -1.95
N GLY A 339 6.21 -12.38 -1.47
CA GLY A 339 6.05 -13.55 -2.33
C GLY A 339 5.12 -13.26 -3.51
N TYR A 340 5.62 -13.41 -4.74
CA TYR A 340 4.82 -13.13 -5.95
C TYR A 340 3.62 -14.05 -6.05
N ASP A 341 3.90 -15.34 -5.85
CA ASP A 341 2.93 -16.41 -6.05
C ASP A 341 1.73 -16.28 -5.11
N MET A 342 1.93 -15.65 -3.95
CA MET A 342 0.90 -15.45 -2.93
C MET A 342 -0.22 -14.53 -3.40
N TRP A 343 0.13 -13.39 -4.03
CA TRP A 343 -0.88 -12.50 -4.59
C TRP A 343 -1.66 -13.14 -5.74
N ALA A 344 -1.04 -14.09 -6.45
CA ALA A 344 -1.73 -14.83 -7.50
C ALA A 344 -2.81 -15.76 -6.95
N GLU A 345 -2.64 -16.30 -5.74
CA GLU A 345 -3.64 -17.14 -5.05
C GLU A 345 -4.88 -16.31 -4.68
N TYR A 346 -4.68 -15.13 -4.10
CA TYR A 346 -5.77 -14.23 -3.70
C TYR A 346 -6.44 -13.49 -4.86
N LYS A 347 -5.79 -13.39 -6.02
CA LYS A 347 -6.32 -12.63 -7.17
C LYS A 347 -7.73 -13.07 -7.56
N GLY A 348 -7.97 -14.37 -7.61
CA GLY A 348 -9.27 -14.93 -7.98
C GLY A 348 -10.36 -14.58 -6.97
N GLU A 349 -10.05 -14.72 -5.69
CA GLU A 349 -10.95 -14.39 -4.59
C GLU A 349 -11.25 -12.89 -4.52
N LEU A 350 -10.23 -12.03 -4.53
CA LEU A 350 -10.38 -10.57 -4.56
C LEU A 350 -11.26 -10.12 -5.74
N THR A 351 -11.05 -10.72 -6.92
CA THR A 351 -11.89 -10.45 -8.10
C THR A 351 -13.34 -10.86 -7.86
N SER A 352 -13.58 -11.97 -7.15
CA SER A 352 -14.94 -12.41 -6.80
C SER A 352 -15.65 -11.44 -5.84
N TYR A 353 -14.89 -10.74 -5.01
CA TYR A 353 -15.38 -9.64 -4.16
C TYR A 353 -15.43 -8.28 -4.87
N GLY A 354 -15.14 -8.23 -6.18
CA GLY A 354 -15.19 -7.01 -6.98
C GLY A 354 -13.93 -6.14 -6.95
N TYR A 355 -12.85 -6.60 -6.32
CA TYR A 355 -11.56 -5.91 -6.31
C TYR A 355 -10.72 -6.26 -7.54
N ASN A 356 -10.01 -5.27 -8.06
CA ASN A 356 -9.12 -5.42 -9.20
C ASN A 356 -7.68 -5.14 -8.79
N MET A 357 -6.79 -6.10 -9.00
CA MET A 357 -5.40 -5.97 -8.57
C MET A 357 -4.57 -5.14 -9.56
N ILE A 358 -3.81 -4.17 -9.05
CA ILE A 358 -2.87 -3.33 -9.79
C ILE A 358 -1.46 -3.92 -9.65
N GLU A 359 -1.17 -4.95 -10.45
CA GLU A 359 0.04 -5.79 -10.31
C GLU A 359 1.34 -5.10 -10.73
N TYR A 360 1.26 -4.09 -11.59
CA TYR A 360 2.44 -3.47 -12.20
C TYR A 360 2.62 -2.01 -11.80
N GLY A 361 1.85 -1.53 -10.83
CA GLY A 361 1.83 -0.12 -10.43
C GLY A 361 1.23 0.79 -11.48
N TRP A 362 0.35 0.27 -12.34
CA TRP A 362 -0.32 1.01 -13.42
C TRP A 362 -1.79 0.66 -13.51
N PHE A 363 -2.63 1.66 -13.72
CA PHE A 363 -4.03 1.48 -14.08
C PHE A 363 -4.51 2.64 -14.96
N PHE A 364 -5.66 2.46 -15.59
CA PHE A 364 -6.29 3.47 -16.42
C PHE A 364 -7.69 3.75 -15.89
N MET A 365 -8.08 5.02 -15.81
CA MET A 365 -9.41 5.39 -15.31
C MET A 365 -9.92 6.61 -16.04
N ASP A 366 -11.12 6.52 -16.61
CA ASP A 366 -11.80 7.62 -17.30
C ASP A 366 -10.92 8.39 -18.30
N GLY A 367 -10.08 7.70 -19.08
CA GLY A 367 -9.22 8.37 -20.05
C GLY A 367 -7.91 8.94 -19.48
N ILE A 368 -7.59 8.68 -18.20
CA ILE A 368 -6.37 9.13 -17.53
C ILE A 368 -5.48 7.92 -17.20
N SER A 369 -4.19 8.02 -17.54
CA SER A 369 -3.17 7.05 -17.14
C SER A 369 -2.62 7.36 -15.75
N PHE A 370 -2.64 6.34 -14.89
CA PHE A 370 -2.12 6.43 -13.54
C PHE A 370 -0.97 5.45 -13.33
N SER A 371 0.06 5.90 -12.60
CA SER A 371 0.94 5.01 -11.85
C SER A 371 0.63 5.10 -10.36
N VAL A 372 0.83 4.00 -9.63
CA VAL A 372 0.66 3.93 -8.18
C VAL A 372 1.69 3.01 -7.57
N GLU A 373 2.38 3.51 -6.55
CA GLU A 373 3.48 2.82 -5.87
C GLU A 373 3.36 2.99 -4.35
N ILE A 374 3.99 2.08 -3.60
CA ILE A 374 3.99 2.08 -2.13
C ILE A 374 5.45 2.12 -1.67
N CYS A 375 5.85 3.23 -1.03
CA CYS A 375 7.17 3.44 -0.44
C CYS A 375 8.29 2.86 -1.33
N LEU A 376 9.00 1.84 -0.87
CA LEU A 376 10.16 1.24 -1.54
C LEU A 376 9.89 0.80 -2.99
N ASP A 377 8.64 0.50 -3.39
CA ASP A 377 8.32 0.24 -4.80
C ASP A 377 8.71 1.42 -5.71
N HIS A 378 8.56 2.64 -5.21
CA HIS A 378 8.96 3.86 -5.90
C HIS A 378 10.49 3.93 -6.03
N LEU A 379 11.23 3.77 -4.94
CA LEU A 379 12.70 3.76 -4.97
C LEU A 379 13.23 2.61 -5.85
N MET A 380 12.51 1.50 -5.95
CA MET A 380 12.84 0.37 -6.83
C MET A 380 12.38 0.57 -8.29
N HIS A 381 11.84 1.74 -8.61
CA HIS A 381 11.40 2.17 -9.93
C HIS A 381 10.37 1.22 -10.56
N ARG A 382 9.44 0.66 -9.78
CA ARG A 382 8.56 -0.43 -10.24
C ARG A 382 7.72 -0.02 -11.46
N ALA A 383 7.03 1.11 -11.38
CA ALA A 383 6.19 1.60 -12.47
C ALA A 383 7.03 1.95 -13.69
N LEU A 384 8.17 2.64 -13.50
CA LEU A 384 9.10 3.01 -14.57
C LEU A 384 9.67 1.77 -15.28
N ARG A 385 10.15 0.77 -14.53
CA ARG A 385 10.71 -0.46 -15.11
C ARG A 385 9.69 -1.24 -15.92
N THR A 386 8.44 -1.31 -15.44
CA THR A 386 7.35 -1.94 -16.20
C THR A 386 7.13 -1.22 -17.54
N TYR A 387 7.02 0.11 -17.51
CA TYR A 387 6.86 0.92 -18.72
C TYR A 387 8.04 0.74 -19.70
N LEU A 388 9.28 0.81 -19.20
CA LEU A 388 10.47 0.63 -20.02
C LEU A 388 10.56 -0.78 -20.62
N ALA A 389 10.12 -1.81 -19.90
CA ALA A 389 10.06 -3.17 -20.41
C ALA A 389 9.09 -3.30 -21.60
N ASP A 390 7.90 -2.70 -21.50
CA ASP A 390 6.92 -2.65 -22.60
C ASP A 390 7.48 -1.88 -23.81
N VAL A 391 8.13 -0.74 -23.58
CA VAL A 391 8.76 0.05 -24.65
C VAL A 391 9.90 -0.72 -25.34
N ALA A 392 10.77 -1.37 -24.56
CA ALA A 392 11.96 -2.04 -25.08
C ALA A 392 11.64 -3.35 -25.81
N THR A 393 10.67 -4.10 -25.31
CA THR A 393 10.32 -5.43 -25.86
C THR A 393 9.17 -5.37 -26.86
N GLY A 394 8.39 -4.28 -26.87
CA GLY A 394 7.12 -4.19 -27.59
C GLY A 394 6.01 -5.05 -26.97
N SER A 395 6.21 -5.58 -25.76
CA SER A 395 5.16 -6.25 -24.99
C SER A 395 4.02 -5.29 -24.67
N LYS A 396 2.88 -5.86 -24.32
CA LYS A 396 1.71 -5.12 -23.85
C LYS A 396 1.33 -5.67 -22.50
N THR A 397 1.97 -5.17 -21.45
CA THR A 397 1.54 -5.42 -20.09
C THR A 397 0.09 -4.96 -19.96
N LEU A 398 -0.77 -5.89 -19.55
CA LEU A 398 -2.19 -5.61 -19.39
C LEU A 398 -2.44 -5.01 -18.01
N ILE A 399 -3.06 -3.85 -17.99
CA ILE A 399 -3.41 -3.09 -16.78
C ILE A 399 -4.92 -2.92 -16.69
N PRO A 400 -5.50 -2.85 -15.48
CA PRO A 400 -6.92 -2.65 -15.32
C PRO A 400 -7.30 -1.24 -15.78
N SER A 401 -8.39 -1.15 -16.54
CA SER A 401 -9.00 0.07 -17.04
C SER A 401 -10.43 0.15 -16.55
N SER A 402 -10.74 1.16 -15.73
CA SER A 402 -12.09 1.40 -15.24
C SER A 402 -12.78 2.54 -15.97
N ALA A 403 -13.88 2.22 -16.64
CA ALA A 403 -14.77 3.19 -17.26
C ALA A 403 -16.19 2.61 -17.34
N ASN A 404 -17.21 3.46 -17.12
CA ASN A 404 -18.63 3.09 -17.27
C ASN A 404 -19.04 1.81 -16.49
N ASP A 405 -18.59 1.69 -15.25
CA ASP A 405 -18.88 0.55 -14.35
C ASP A 405 -18.48 -0.82 -14.92
N ALA A 406 -17.39 -0.82 -15.68
CA ALA A 406 -16.76 -2.02 -16.21
C ALA A 406 -15.25 -1.95 -16.01
N VAL A 407 -14.63 -3.13 -15.91
CA VAL A 407 -13.19 -3.29 -15.94
C VAL A 407 -12.81 -3.95 -17.26
N GLU A 408 -11.99 -3.26 -18.03
CA GLU A 408 -11.32 -3.79 -19.21
C GLU A 408 -9.82 -3.92 -18.91
N TRP A 409 -9.11 -4.77 -19.64
CA TRP A 409 -7.65 -4.89 -19.52
C TRP A 409 -7.01 -4.29 -20.77
N VAL A 410 -6.23 -3.22 -20.59
CA VAL A 410 -5.63 -2.46 -21.69
C VAL A 410 -4.11 -2.47 -21.57
N GLY A 411 -3.40 -2.18 -22.66
CA GLY A 411 -1.95 -1.99 -22.58
C GLY A 411 -1.60 -0.66 -21.90
N ILE A 412 -0.42 -0.58 -21.28
CA ILE A 412 0.08 0.68 -20.73
C ILE A 412 0.12 1.76 -21.84
N PRO A 413 -0.48 2.94 -21.62
CA PRO A 413 -0.44 4.01 -22.60
C PRO A 413 0.99 4.48 -22.90
N LYS A 414 1.28 4.77 -24.17
CA LYS A 414 2.60 5.28 -24.58
C LYS A 414 2.96 6.65 -24.00
N GLY A 415 1.96 7.40 -23.53
CA GLY A 415 2.12 8.77 -23.03
C GLY A 415 2.68 8.87 -21.61
N GLN A 416 3.22 7.79 -21.03
CA GLN A 416 3.60 7.72 -19.61
C GLN A 416 2.39 8.02 -18.67
N ALA A 417 2.63 8.21 -17.38
CA ALA A 417 1.56 8.49 -16.41
C ALA A 417 1.21 9.97 -16.44
N GLN A 418 -0.07 10.30 -16.58
CA GLN A 418 -0.54 11.67 -16.38
C GLN A 418 -0.54 12.00 -14.89
N ILE A 419 -0.84 11.01 -14.04
CA ILE A 419 -0.86 11.13 -12.58
C ILE A 419 -0.09 9.96 -11.97
N SER A 420 0.83 10.21 -11.05
CA SER A 420 1.48 9.20 -10.23
C SER A 420 1.07 9.39 -8.76
N LEU A 421 0.79 8.31 -8.06
CA LEU A 421 0.39 8.31 -6.65
C LEU A 421 1.39 7.49 -5.84
N VAL A 422 1.90 8.05 -4.74
CA VAL A 422 2.80 7.34 -3.84
C VAL A 422 2.33 7.47 -2.40
N SER A 423 1.97 6.33 -1.81
CA SER A 423 1.72 6.23 -0.37
C SER A 423 3.03 5.78 0.30
N SER A 424 3.53 6.56 1.25
CA SER A 424 4.88 6.42 1.80
C SER A 424 4.91 6.51 3.33
N ALA A 425 5.99 6.04 3.91
CA ALA A 425 6.42 6.29 5.29
C ALA A 425 7.94 6.46 5.31
N GLY A 426 8.46 7.66 5.55
CA GLY A 426 9.89 7.97 5.58
C GLY A 426 10.61 7.85 4.23
N MET A 427 9.93 8.11 3.11
CA MET A 427 10.58 8.13 1.80
C MET A 427 10.08 9.28 0.93
N ASP A 428 11.05 9.88 0.23
CA ASP A 428 10.93 11.03 -0.66
C ASP A 428 10.61 10.65 -2.12
N VAL A 429 10.24 11.66 -2.93
CA VAL A 429 10.15 11.50 -4.38
C VAL A 429 11.54 11.56 -4.99
N ILE A 430 11.88 10.56 -5.80
CA ILE A 430 13.17 10.47 -6.48
C ILE A 430 12.95 10.58 -7.98
N VAL A 431 13.63 11.53 -8.63
CA VAL A 431 13.46 11.81 -10.07
C VAL A 431 13.72 10.58 -10.94
N SER A 432 14.73 9.77 -10.60
CA SER A 432 15.08 8.57 -11.36
C SER A 432 13.99 7.48 -11.32
N SER A 433 12.99 7.60 -10.44
CA SER A 433 11.81 6.71 -10.36
C SER A 433 10.61 7.19 -11.15
N LEU A 434 10.62 8.43 -11.64
CA LEU A 434 9.44 9.03 -12.24
C LEU A 434 9.18 8.52 -13.67
N VAL A 435 7.90 8.27 -13.96
CA VAL A 435 7.41 7.90 -15.29
C VAL A 435 6.20 8.76 -15.66
N LEU A 436 6.43 10.07 -15.70
CA LEU A 436 5.40 11.09 -15.93
C LEU A 436 5.39 11.58 -17.37
N ALA A 437 4.18 11.85 -17.88
CA ALA A 437 3.95 12.59 -19.12
C ALA A 437 4.48 14.03 -19.01
N ASP A 438 4.63 14.72 -20.15
CA ASP A 438 4.81 16.18 -20.13
C ASP A 438 3.61 16.86 -19.46
N GLY A 439 3.88 17.69 -18.44
CA GLY A 439 2.90 18.28 -17.53
C GLY A 439 2.20 17.28 -16.60
N GLY A 440 2.65 16.03 -16.56
CA GLY A 440 2.14 15.01 -15.63
C GLY A 440 2.52 15.34 -14.19
N HIS A 441 1.71 14.88 -13.24
CA HIS A 441 1.87 15.18 -11.83
C HIS A 441 2.14 13.93 -10.99
N ILE A 442 2.98 14.04 -9.97
CA ILE A 442 3.09 13.05 -8.88
C ILE A 442 2.56 13.66 -7.59
N PHE A 443 1.78 12.87 -6.85
CA PHE A 443 1.32 13.18 -5.50
C PHE A 443 1.86 12.12 -4.54
N LEU A 444 2.64 12.56 -3.54
CA LEU A 444 3.17 11.71 -2.48
C LEU A 444 2.57 12.13 -1.14
N GLN A 445 2.18 11.14 -0.34
CA GLN A 445 1.83 11.34 1.07
C GLN A 445 2.70 10.45 1.94
N ASP A 446 3.51 11.11 2.77
CA ASP A 446 4.43 10.48 3.69
C ASP A 446 3.89 10.44 5.13
N GLY A 447 4.04 9.28 5.75
CA GLY A 447 3.58 9.02 7.11
C GLY A 447 4.56 9.46 8.19
N MET A 448 5.87 9.53 7.95
CA MET A 448 6.84 9.75 9.03
C MET A 448 7.28 11.21 9.12
N ASP A 449 7.48 11.85 7.98
CA ASP A 449 8.00 13.21 7.83
C ASP A 449 6.88 14.22 7.52
N GLY A 450 5.65 13.89 7.92
CA GLY A 450 4.44 14.71 7.76
C GLY A 450 4.57 16.18 8.19
N ASN A 451 5.42 16.45 9.19
CA ASN A 451 5.66 17.78 9.74
C ASN A 451 6.83 18.54 9.10
N ILE A 452 7.56 17.92 8.17
CA ILE A 452 8.66 18.55 7.45
C ILE A 452 8.06 19.36 6.29
N PRO A 453 8.31 20.68 6.23
CA PRO A 453 7.84 21.51 5.14
C PRO A 453 8.36 21.01 3.78
N PRO A 454 7.53 21.02 2.73
CA PRO A 454 7.97 20.64 1.40
C PRO A 454 9.19 21.45 0.95
N SER A 455 10.24 20.77 0.52
CA SER A 455 11.47 21.40 0.04
C SER A 455 12.19 20.53 -0.98
N SER A 456 13.16 21.10 -1.68
CA SER A 456 13.96 20.36 -2.67
C SER A 456 15.45 20.64 -2.48
N SER A 457 16.27 19.60 -2.61
CA SER A 457 17.73 19.75 -2.76
C SER A 457 18.14 19.34 -4.19
N TYR A 458 19.30 19.82 -4.65
CA TYR A 458 19.92 19.34 -5.88
C TYR A 458 21.38 19.04 -5.58
N GLY A 459 21.78 17.78 -5.80
CA GLY A 459 23.17 17.34 -5.72
C GLY A 459 23.83 17.52 -4.35
N GLN A 460 23.05 17.48 -3.27
CA GLN A 460 23.58 17.46 -1.90
C GLN A 460 23.92 16.05 -1.42
N ASP A 461 23.27 15.03 -1.98
CA ASP A 461 23.64 13.64 -1.75
C ASP A 461 24.99 13.33 -2.39
N GLU A 462 25.94 12.87 -1.57
CA GLU A 462 27.26 12.44 -2.03
C GLU A 462 27.15 11.22 -2.96
N CYS A 463 26.10 10.41 -2.83
CA CYS A 463 25.85 9.24 -3.66
C CYS A 463 25.22 9.62 -5.02
N SER A 464 24.41 10.68 -5.04
CA SER A 464 23.62 11.10 -6.20
C SER A 464 23.78 12.60 -6.51
N PRO A 465 25.01 13.10 -6.77
CA PRO A 465 25.32 14.54 -6.79
C PRO A 465 24.69 15.34 -7.95
N ASN A 466 23.79 14.75 -8.74
CA ASN A 466 23.10 15.39 -9.85
C ASN A 466 21.61 15.05 -9.93
N GLU A 467 21.02 14.55 -8.84
CA GLU A 467 19.58 14.30 -8.77
C GLU A 467 18.88 15.37 -7.92
N PHE A 468 17.63 15.65 -8.29
CA PHE A 468 16.74 16.41 -7.41
C PHE A 468 16.12 15.45 -6.42
N GLU A 469 16.17 15.84 -5.15
CA GLU A 469 15.49 15.17 -4.06
C GLU A 469 14.43 16.11 -3.51
N PHE A 470 13.28 15.55 -3.19
CA PHE A 470 12.13 16.31 -2.75
C PHE A 470 11.70 15.79 -1.39
N PHE A 471 11.76 16.67 -0.39
CA PHE A 471 11.52 16.35 1.00
C PHE A 471 10.16 16.86 1.45
N GLY A 472 9.57 16.17 2.41
CA GLY A 472 8.42 16.66 3.17
C GLY A 472 7.22 15.72 3.15
N GLY A 473 6.31 15.99 4.08
CA GLY A 473 5.16 15.13 4.40
C GLY A 473 4.14 14.92 3.29
N SER A 474 3.83 15.97 2.53
CA SER A 474 2.98 15.87 1.34
C SER A 474 3.67 16.60 0.21
N GLN A 475 3.72 15.96 -0.96
CA GLN A 475 4.43 16.52 -2.11
C GLN A 475 3.55 16.46 -3.35
N SER A 476 3.63 17.52 -4.15
CA SER A 476 3.02 17.62 -5.48
C SER A 476 4.08 18.14 -6.44
N LEU A 477 4.38 17.39 -7.50
CA LEU A 477 5.39 17.80 -8.48
C LEU A 477 4.87 17.63 -9.89
N ALA A 478 5.12 18.62 -10.73
CA ALA A 478 4.84 18.60 -12.16
C ALA A 478 6.13 18.28 -12.94
N SER A 479 6.02 17.41 -13.93
CA SER A 479 7.07 17.21 -14.94
C SER A 479 6.89 18.20 -16.08
N VAL A 480 7.97 18.81 -16.58
CA VAL A 480 7.96 19.74 -17.70
C VAL A 480 9.05 19.33 -18.69
N VAL A 481 8.65 19.00 -19.91
CA VAL A 481 9.60 18.66 -20.98
C VAL A 481 10.19 19.94 -21.57
N MET A 482 11.51 20.05 -21.46
CA MET A 482 12.30 21.12 -22.04
C MET A 482 12.99 20.60 -23.31
N MET A 483 12.40 20.91 -24.46
CA MET A 483 12.98 20.60 -25.76
C MET A 483 13.83 21.76 -26.29
N THR A 484 15.08 21.48 -26.60
CA THR A 484 15.97 22.37 -27.35
C THR A 484 16.28 21.75 -28.72
N ALA A 485 17.01 22.48 -29.56
CA ALA A 485 17.43 21.95 -30.87
C ALA A 485 18.35 20.71 -30.77
N THR A 486 18.99 20.50 -29.61
CA THR A 486 20.02 19.46 -29.42
C THR A 486 19.76 18.54 -28.25
N ASP A 487 18.71 18.80 -27.46
CA ASP A 487 18.51 18.12 -26.19
C ASP A 487 17.04 18.08 -25.78
N VAL A 488 16.66 17.03 -25.07
CA VAL A 488 15.34 16.86 -24.45
C VAL A 488 15.59 16.52 -22.99
N THR A 489 15.25 17.45 -22.10
CA THR A 489 15.42 17.28 -20.65
C THR A 489 14.07 17.39 -19.96
N PHE A 490 13.95 16.73 -18.81
CA PHE A 490 12.79 16.89 -17.93
C PHE A 490 13.19 17.80 -16.78
N ARG A 491 12.37 18.83 -16.53
CA ARG A 491 12.43 19.66 -15.33
C ARG A 491 11.27 19.28 -14.43
N TYR A 492 11.48 19.34 -13.13
CA TYR A 492 10.46 19.06 -12.13
C TYR A 492 10.19 20.32 -11.33
N GLU A 493 8.91 20.65 -11.16
CA GLU A 493 8.46 21.83 -10.44
C GLU A 493 7.57 21.39 -9.28
N MET A 494 7.98 21.69 -8.04
CA MET A 494 7.17 21.43 -6.86
C MET A 494 6.03 22.46 -6.79
N ASP A 495 4.79 21.97 -6.60
CA ASP A 495 3.64 22.83 -6.38
C ASP A 495 3.56 23.24 -4.90
N MET A 496 3.91 24.50 -4.65
CA MET A 496 3.86 25.11 -3.32
C MET A 496 2.52 25.80 -3.02
N ASN A 497 1.53 25.70 -3.93
CA ASN A 497 0.24 26.35 -3.75
C ASN A 497 -0.75 25.41 -3.06
N PHE A 498 -0.57 25.25 -1.75
CA PHE A 498 -1.45 24.44 -0.92
C PHE A 498 -1.92 25.21 0.32
N ILE A 499 -2.99 24.69 0.94
CA ILE A 499 -3.50 25.14 2.23
C ILE A 499 -3.55 23.93 3.16
N GLU A 500 -3.03 24.09 4.37
CA GLU A 500 -3.14 23.09 5.42
C GLU A 500 -4.37 23.34 6.29
N TYR A 501 -5.06 22.26 6.65
CA TYR A 501 -6.17 22.27 7.59
C TYR A 501 -5.87 21.27 8.71
N ASP A 502 -5.94 21.71 9.95
CA ASP A 502 -5.94 20.79 11.08
C ASP A 502 -7.18 19.88 11.02
N LEU A 503 -7.00 18.58 11.24
CA LEU A 503 -8.12 17.64 11.29
C LEU A 503 -8.92 17.79 12.58
N TYR A 504 -8.21 18.01 13.68
CA TYR A 504 -8.75 18.11 15.04
C TYR A 504 -8.26 19.38 15.72
N GLU A 505 -8.89 19.76 16.83
CA GLU A 505 -8.46 20.95 17.57
C GLU A 505 -7.33 20.62 18.56
N ASP A 506 -6.53 21.63 18.94
CA ASP A 506 -5.53 21.48 20.01
C ASP A 506 -6.14 21.38 21.41
N LYS A 507 -7.40 21.77 21.58
CA LYS A 507 -8.09 21.83 22.88
C LYS A 507 -9.52 21.35 22.74
N GLY A 508 -10.19 21.14 23.87
CA GLY A 508 -11.60 20.78 23.90
C GLY A 508 -11.87 19.27 23.75
N PRO A 509 -13.14 18.89 23.55
CA PRO A 509 -13.54 17.48 23.53
C PRO A 509 -12.95 16.71 22.35
N ASN A 510 -12.71 17.39 21.22
CA ASN A 510 -12.14 16.85 19.97
C ASN A 510 -10.63 17.12 19.89
N ASN A 511 -9.94 17.14 21.04
CA ASN A 511 -8.51 17.30 21.06
C ASN A 511 -7.83 16.13 20.31
N TRP A 512 -6.91 16.43 19.40
CA TRP A 512 -6.28 15.41 18.56
C TRP A 512 -5.58 14.30 19.35
N LYS A 513 -4.89 14.63 20.45
CA LYS A 513 -4.25 13.62 21.32
C LYS A 513 -5.30 12.71 21.96
N ARG A 514 -6.51 13.17 22.19
CA ARG A 514 -7.59 12.29 22.64
C ARG A 514 -8.06 11.37 21.51
N MET A 515 -8.25 11.92 20.31
CA MET A 515 -8.73 11.18 19.15
C MET A 515 -7.79 10.04 18.75
N LEU A 516 -6.48 10.29 18.77
CA LEU A 516 -5.45 9.32 18.39
C LEU A 516 -5.10 8.29 19.49
N ASN A 517 -5.56 8.50 20.73
CA ASN A 517 -5.11 7.72 21.89
C ASN A 517 -5.24 6.21 21.69
N GLY A 518 -4.12 5.49 21.65
CA GLY A 518 -4.09 4.03 21.51
C GLY A 518 -4.19 3.50 20.09
N VAL A 519 -4.28 4.36 19.06
CA VAL A 519 -4.28 3.92 17.65
C VAL A 519 -3.15 4.56 16.83
N PHE A 520 -2.74 5.78 17.16
CA PHE A 520 -1.58 6.45 16.57
C PHE A 520 -0.77 7.16 17.66
N SER A 521 0.51 7.39 17.39
CA SER A 521 1.39 8.13 18.30
C SER A 521 0.89 9.57 18.50
N ARG A 522 0.83 10.02 19.76
CA ARG A 522 0.43 11.40 20.12
C ARG A 522 1.60 12.31 20.41
N THR A 523 2.82 11.78 20.27
CA THR A 523 4.06 12.50 20.52
C THR A 523 4.78 12.91 19.25
N ALA A 524 4.36 12.39 18.09
CA ALA A 524 4.98 12.70 16.79
C ALA A 524 4.50 14.07 16.25
N TYR A 525 3.37 14.13 15.56
CA TYR A 525 2.82 15.38 15.04
C TYR A 525 1.28 15.37 14.95
N HIS A 526 0.72 16.58 14.82
CA HIS A 526 -0.72 16.83 14.73
C HIS A 526 -1.26 16.40 13.35
N PRO A 527 -2.34 15.59 13.26
CA PRO A 527 -2.94 15.23 11.98
C PRO A 527 -3.50 16.43 11.21
N LYS A 528 -3.19 16.48 9.93
CA LYS A 528 -3.53 17.59 9.04
C LYS A 528 -3.99 17.10 7.68
N LEU A 529 -4.65 17.97 6.94
CA LEU A 529 -4.97 17.79 5.54
C LEU A 529 -4.30 18.89 4.71
N THR A 530 -3.48 18.49 3.76
CA THR A 530 -2.82 19.39 2.79
C THR A 530 -3.61 19.39 1.50
N VAL A 531 -4.13 20.55 1.11
CA VAL A 531 -5.02 20.69 -0.05
C VAL A 531 -4.35 21.55 -1.11
N TYR A 532 -4.01 20.92 -2.23
CA TYR A 532 -3.40 21.60 -3.38
C TYR A 532 -4.47 22.31 -4.21
N ASN A 533 -4.06 23.31 -4.98
CA ASN A 533 -4.91 23.89 -6.00
C ASN A 533 -5.15 22.89 -7.15
N PRO A 534 -6.29 22.96 -7.86
CA PRO A 534 -6.50 22.13 -9.04
C PRO A 534 -5.43 22.40 -10.12
N VAL A 535 -4.88 21.34 -10.69
CA VAL A 535 -3.91 21.37 -11.79
C VAL A 535 -4.46 20.68 -13.03
N ASN A 536 -4.14 21.18 -14.22
CA ASN A 536 -4.71 20.65 -15.46
C ASN A 536 -4.18 19.24 -15.76
N ILE A 537 -5.06 18.38 -16.25
CA ILE A 537 -4.65 17.07 -16.78
C ILE A 537 -4.17 17.29 -18.20
N THR A 538 -2.96 16.81 -18.50
CA THR A 538 -2.37 16.91 -19.83
C THR A 538 -3.10 15.99 -20.79
N ARG A 539 -3.38 16.47 -22.01
CA ARG A 539 -4.21 15.75 -23.00
C ARG A 539 -3.39 15.21 -24.14
#